data_AF-A0A1I2AC07-F1
#
_entry.id   AF-A0A1I2AC07-F1
#
_cell.length_a   1.000
_cell.length_b   1.000
_cell.length_c   1.000
_cell.angle_alpha   90.00
_cell.angle_beta   90.00
_cell.angle_gamma   90.00
#
_symmetry.space_group_name_H-M   'P 1'
#
loop_
_entity.id
_entity.type
_entity.pdbx_description
1 polymer ?
#
loop_
_entity_poly.entity_id
_entity_poly.type
_entity_poly.pdbx_seq_one_letter_code
_entity_poly.pdbx_strand_id
1 'polypeptide(L)'
;MTGTAGRQLPALPRDLPAPTRPISFVCVRYSAEFTHNLRASGCVHDPMNELVVVDNRRNIFFPTLGAALVHGIGKARHDLVALVHEDVLLLDGWQAQFEASLRRLEEHYPDWGMVGAVGRATDGTTLGHWSDPATPEPRNTLAPDAFAEVDSLDDQLMVLRRSNSIHPDPALPGIHNIGPDLVIAHRERGLRSFVVDAPSVHKFADGAGQRITSPGDSRKLRTRGSLTWQAEADVSRAWFDHKHGRAPVRPGPAAADAVPQPPVILIGRGGGGTRLVSLMAQDCGLFIGSQVNISGDSIEMVPAIYRSVLRKLKSPDPWSVSQIVPDLRAAAAAMLDAAGGPDPWGFKLPESALLLPELDRAFPGARFVHFRRSNESTVFRRTHMTARLDNEIGRATVPAAYDHIGRRRALILTDGDLVRMAATTRHQTDLIDDFLSAVPDTRRIQIDFDETVAAPEASLARLARFLDREAEGRTITDAVDQGRAASDTPQFPDADVTLARSILTGPLHKTGHSR
;
A
#
# COMPACT_ATOMS: atom_id res chain seq x y z
N MET A 1 27.91 -29.44 -6.67
CA MET A 1 27.11 -28.64 -7.64
C MET A 1 25.85 -29.42 -7.95
N THR A 2 24.83 -29.32 -7.11
CA THR A 2 23.50 -29.88 -7.39
C THR A 2 22.72 -28.81 -8.16
N GLY A 3 22.58 -29.01 -9.47
CA GLY A 3 21.76 -28.13 -10.31
C GLY A 3 20.34 -28.08 -9.75
N THR A 4 19.86 -26.89 -9.42
CA THR A 4 18.48 -26.67 -9.00
C THR A 4 17.58 -27.03 -10.17
N ALA A 5 16.90 -28.17 -10.09
CA ALA A 5 15.82 -28.51 -11.02
C ALA A 5 14.81 -27.35 -11.00
N GLY A 6 14.51 -26.78 -12.18
CA GLY A 6 13.60 -25.65 -12.30
C GLY A 6 12.19 -26.01 -11.82
N ARG A 7 11.45 -25.01 -11.35
CA ARG A 7 10.03 -25.12 -10.97
C ARG A 7 9.23 -25.83 -12.07
N GLN A 8 8.53 -26.89 -11.70
CA GLN A 8 7.69 -27.65 -12.62
C GLN A 8 6.35 -26.96 -12.86
N LEU A 9 5.80 -27.15 -14.05
CA LEU A 9 4.49 -26.62 -14.45
C LEU A 9 3.43 -27.73 -14.41
N PRO A 10 2.16 -27.40 -14.16
CA PRO A 10 1.06 -28.37 -14.24
C PRO A 10 1.02 -29.05 -15.61
N ALA A 11 0.76 -30.35 -15.62
CA ALA A 11 0.45 -31.08 -16.84
C ALA A 11 -1.04 -30.94 -17.18
N LEU A 12 -1.34 -30.69 -18.45
CA LEU A 12 -2.71 -30.61 -18.95
C LEU A 12 -3.02 -31.81 -19.87
N PRO A 13 -4.23 -32.40 -19.77
CA PRO A 13 -4.66 -33.44 -20.70
C PRO A 13 -4.71 -32.90 -22.13
N ARG A 14 -4.30 -33.72 -23.10
CA ARG A 14 -4.27 -33.34 -24.53
C ARG A 14 -5.53 -33.71 -25.29
N ASP A 15 -6.37 -34.58 -24.74
CA ASP A 15 -7.49 -35.21 -25.44
C ASP A 15 -8.86 -34.67 -24.99
N LEU A 16 -8.89 -33.46 -24.43
CA LEU A 16 -10.15 -32.83 -24.04
C LEU A 16 -10.86 -32.20 -25.26
N PRO A 17 -12.21 -32.17 -25.25
CA PRO A 17 -12.96 -31.46 -26.28
C PRO A 17 -12.53 -30.00 -26.39
N ALA A 18 -12.67 -29.43 -27.59
CA ALA A 18 -12.43 -28.01 -27.81
C ALA A 18 -13.33 -27.16 -26.88
N PRO A 19 -12.83 -26.01 -26.38
CA PRO A 19 -13.65 -25.07 -25.62
C PRO A 19 -14.91 -24.64 -26.38
N THR A 20 -16.00 -24.42 -25.63
CA THR A 20 -17.30 -24.06 -26.20
C THR A 20 -17.92 -22.83 -25.54
N ARG A 21 -17.41 -22.42 -24.37
CA ARG A 21 -18.01 -21.35 -23.57
C ARG A 21 -17.16 -20.10 -23.67
N PRO A 22 -17.67 -18.99 -24.23
CA PRO A 22 -16.89 -17.76 -24.33
C PRO A 22 -16.65 -17.16 -22.94
N ILE A 23 -15.43 -16.67 -22.69
CA ILE A 23 -15.00 -16.09 -21.41
C ILE A 23 -14.50 -14.66 -21.63
N SER A 24 -14.96 -13.73 -20.79
CA SER A 24 -14.32 -12.41 -20.65
C SER A 24 -13.27 -12.47 -19.55
N PHE A 25 -12.00 -12.45 -19.93
CA PHE A 25 -10.86 -12.35 -19.01
C PHE A 25 -10.66 -10.88 -18.61
N VAL A 26 -10.84 -10.56 -17.35
CA VAL A 26 -10.61 -9.23 -16.79
C VAL A 26 -9.30 -9.24 -16.01
N CYS A 27 -8.39 -8.36 -16.39
CA CYS A 27 -7.09 -8.21 -15.73
C CYS A 27 -6.83 -6.76 -15.35
N VAL A 28 -6.48 -6.53 -14.08
CA VAL A 28 -5.98 -5.23 -13.62
C VAL A 28 -4.47 -5.21 -13.79
N ARG A 29 -4.00 -4.45 -14.78
CA ARG A 29 -2.57 -4.31 -15.08
C ARG A 29 -1.91 -3.42 -14.06
N TYR A 30 -0.92 -3.96 -13.35
CA TYR A 30 -0.14 -3.25 -12.34
C TYR A 30 1.29 -2.94 -12.80
N SER A 31 1.88 -3.80 -13.64
CA SER A 31 3.30 -3.73 -14.02
C SER A 31 3.57 -4.24 -15.44
N ALA A 32 4.86 -4.52 -15.71
CA ALA A 32 5.30 -5.17 -16.95
C ALA A 32 5.12 -6.69 -16.92
N GLU A 33 4.90 -7.29 -15.74
CA GLU A 33 4.67 -8.74 -15.58
C GLU A 33 3.49 -9.21 -16.45
N PHE A 34 2.45 -8.39 -16.63
CA PHE A 34 1.34 -8.66 -17.54
C PHE A 34 1.75 -9.23 -18.90
N THR A 35 2.80 -8.66 -19.53
CA THR A 35 3.23 -9.04 -20.88
C THR A 35 3.78 -10.46 -20.94
N HIS A 36 4.43 -10.92 -19.86
CA HIS A 36 5.15 -12.19 -19.80
C HIS A 36 4.36 -13.31 -19.15
N ASN A 37 3.17 -13.00 -18.60
CA ASN A 37 2.32 -13.92 -17.88
C ASN A 37 0.95 -14.00 -18.58
N LEU A 38 -0.08 -13.29 -18.11
CA LEU A 38 -1.44 -13.48 -18.61
C LEU A 38 -1.56 -13.17 -20.11
N ARG A 39 -0.87 -12.13 -20.59
CA ARG A 39 -0.88 -11.81 -22.02
C ARG A 39 -0.24 -12.92 -22.89
N ALA A 40 0.61 -13.77 -22.31
CA ALA A 40 1.23 -14.87 -23.03
C ALA A 40 0.36 -16.14 -23.08
N SER A 41 -0.78 -16.18 -22.37
CA SER A 41 -1.72 -17.29 -22.42
C SER A 41 -2.44 -17.38 -23.77
N GLY A 42 -2.47 -18.55 -24.40
CA GLY A 42 -3.15 -18.73 -25.69
C GLY A 42 -4.66 -18.45 -25.61
N CYS A 43 -5.32 -18.92 -24.56
CA CYS A 43 -6.78 -18.82 -24.40
C CYS A 43 -7.31 -17.38 -24.39
N VAL A 44 -6.55 -16.39 -23.91
CA VAL A 44 -7.04 -14.99 -23.86
C VAL A 44 -7.08 -14.32 -25.23
N HIS A 45 -6.47 -14.94 -26.25
CA HIS A 45 -6.46 -14.48 -27.65
C HIS A 45 -7.37 -15.32 -28.56
N ASP A 46 -8.01 -16.36 -28.02
CA ASP A 46 -8.97 -17.14 -28.80
C ASP A 46 -10.13 -16.22 -29.25
N PRO A 47 -10.54 -16.24 -30.53
CA PRO A 47 -11.63 -15.40 -31.03
C PRO A 47 -12.96 -15.54 -30.30
N MET A 48 -13.20 -16.66 -29.62
CA MET A 48 -14.41 -16.85 -28.81
C MET A 48 -14.38 -16.06 -27.50
N ASN A 49 -13.19 -15.67 -27.03
CA ASN A 49 -12.97 -15.03 -25.75
C ASN A 49 -12.75 -13.51 -25.91
N GLU A 50 -12.59 -12.86 -24.77
CA GLU A 50 -12.26 -11.44 -24.68
C GLU A 50 -11.21 -11.21 -23.60
N LEU A 51 -10.22 -10.35 -23.86
CA LEU A 51 -9.31 -9.84 -22.83
C LEU A 51 -9.60 -8.36 -22.55
N VAL A 52 -10.15 -8.08 -21.37
CA VAL A 52 -10.39 -6.74 -20.84
C VAL A 52 -9.22 -6.36 -19.93
N VAL A 53 -8.40 -5.41 -20.37
CA VAL A 53 -7.28 -4.88 -19.58
C VAL A 53 -7.67 -3.55 -18.93
N VAL A 54 -7.65 -3.50 -17.60
CA VAL A 54 -7.82 -2.29 -16.81
C VAL A 54 -6.45 -1.74 -16.43
N ASP A 55 -6.11 -0.55 -16.91
CA ASP A 55 -4.84 0.09 -16.52
C ASP A 55 -4.94 0.65 -15.11
N ASN A 56 -4.27 -0.02 -14.16
CA ASN A 56 -4.06 0.47 -12.81
C ASN A 56 -2.58 0.36 -12.44
N ARG A 57 -1.69 0.67 -13.38
CA ARG A 57 -0.23 0.55 -13.18
C ARG A 57 0.19 1.27 -11.91
N ARG A 58 0.91 0.59 -11.03
CA ARG A 58 1.34 1.11 -9.72
C ARG A 58 0.18 1.51 -8.77
N ASN A 59 -1.05 1.05 -8.99
CA ASN A 59 -2.24 1.34 -8.18
C ASN A 59 -2.58 2.84 -8.05
N ILE A 60 -2.35 3.63 -9.11
CA ILE A 60 -2.51 5.10 -9.08
C ILE A 60 -3.79 5.64 -9.75
N PHE A 61 -4.46 4.82 -10.56
CA PHE A 61 -5.62 5.27 -11.35
C PHE A 61 -6.96 4.99 -10.67
N PHE A 62 -7.00 3.97 -9.82
CA PHE A 62 -8.19 3.61 -9.05
C PHE A 62 -7.95 3.78 -7.54
N PRO A 63 -9.01 4.09 -6.77
CA PRO A 63 -8.91 4.19 -5.32
C PRO A 63 -8.54 2.84 -4.69
N THR A 64 -9.17 1.76 -5.15
CA THR A 64 -9.02 0.39 -4.65
C THR A 64 -8.87 -0.62 -5.81
N LEU A 65 -8.40 -1.84 -5.52
CA LEU A 65 -8.42 -2.93 -6.50
C LEU A 65 -9.85 -3.35 -6.86
N GLY A 66 -10.76 -3.37 -5.88
CA GLY A 66 -12.18 -3.67 -6.10
C GLY A 66 -12.81 -2.75 -7.14
N ALA A 67 -12.56 -1.44 -7.06
CA ALA A 67 -13.08 -0.47 -8.04
C ALA A 67 -12.52 -0.71 -9.46
N ALA A 68 -11.24 -1.08 -9.58
CA ALA A 68 -10.63 -1.42 -10.86
C ALA A 68 -11.24 -2.70 -11.46
N LEU A 69 -11.51 -3.71 -10.64
CA LEU A 69 -12.16 -4.95 -11.07
C LEU A 69 -13.60 -4.71 -11.50
N VAL A 70 -14.38 -3.93 -10.74
CA VAL A 70 -15.76 -3.54 -11.12
C VAL A 70 -15.78 -2.82 -12.47
N HIS A 71 -14.85 -1.89 -12.70
CA HIS A 71 -14.70 -1.21 -13.99
C HIS A 71 -14.39 -2.19 -15.13
N GLY A 72 -13.58 -3.21 -14.87
CA GLY A 72 -13.29 -4.27 -15.84
C GLY A 72 -14.49 -5.17 -16.12
N ILE A 73 -15.19 -5.63 -15.08
CA ILE A 73 -16.42 -6.44 -15.20
C ILE A 73 -17.49 -5.68 -15.99
N GLY A 74 -17.62 -4.37 -15.79
CA GLY A 74 -18.56 -3.52 -16.54
C GLY A 74 -18.31 -3.49 -18.05
N LYS A 75 -17.12 -3.89 -18.52
CA LYS A 75 -16.77 -3.98 -19.94
C LYS A 75 -16.88 -5.38 -20.51
N ALA A 76 -17.04 -6.41 -19.67
CA ALA A 76 -17.11 -7.80 -20.10
C ALA A 76 -18.35 -8.06 -20.98
N ARG A 77 -18.15 -8.70 -22.14
CA ARG A 77 -19.25 -9.06 -23.06
C ARG A 77 -19.92 -10.38 -22.70
N HIS A 78 -19.19 -11.30 -22.06
CA HIS A 78 -19.66 -12.66 -21.78
C HIS A 78 -20.20 -12.82 -20.37
N ASP A 79 -21.01 -13.86 -20.15
CA ASP A 79 -21.55 -14.16 -18.82
C ASP A 79 -20.49 -14.79 -17.90
N LEU A 80 -19.64 -15.68 -18.42
CA LEU A 80 -18.47 -16.14 -17.68
C LEU A 80 -17.39 -15.06 -17.69
N VAL A 81 -17.06 -14.56 -16.51
CA VAL A 81 -16.03 -13.54 -16.31
C VAL A 81 -14.92 -14.13 -15.44
N ALA A 82 -13.73 -14.25 -16.01
CA ALA A 82 -12.53 -14.68 -15.30
C ALA A 82 -11.74 -13.46 -14.82
N LEU A 83 -11.70 -13.21 -13.52
CA LEU A 83 -10.83 -12.23 -12.88
C LEU A 83 -9.47 -12.88 -12.68
N VAL A 84 -8.45 -12.38 -13.38
CA VAL A 84 -7.12 -12.99 -13.39
C VAL A 84 -6.04 -11.97 -13.06
N HIS A 85 -5.17 -12.32 -12.12
CA HIS A 85 -4.00 -11.52 -11.83
C HIS A 85 -3.08 -11.39 -13.06
N GLU A 86 -2.42 -10.24 -13.19
CA GLU A 86 -1.51 -10.00 -14.32
C GLU A 86 -0.32 -10.97 -14.35
N ASP A 87 0.05 -11.56 -13.21
CA ASP A 87 1.22 -12.42 -13.02
C ASP A 87 0.86 -13.91 -13.04
N VAL A 88 -0.32 -14.27 -13.56
CA VAL A 88 -0.74 -15.65 -13.80
C VAL A 88 -0.52 -16.02 -15.27
N LEU A 89 0.04 -17.20 -15.51
CA LEU A 89 0.06 -17.85 -16.82
C LEU A 89 -0.93 -19.02 -16.82
N LEU A 90 -1.86 -18.98 -17.76
CA LEU A 90 -2.73 -20.10 -18.15
C LEU A 90 -2.10 -20.82 -19.34
N LEU A 91 -1.85 -22.12 -19.20
CA LEU A 91 -1.17 -22.94 -20.20
C LEU A 91 -2.11 -23.34 -21.36
N ASP A 92 -1.53 -23.80 -22.47
CA ASP A 92 -2.32 -24.29 -23.61
C ASP A 92 -3.18 -25.49 -23.20
N GLY A 93 -4.46 -25.47 -23.60
CA GLY A 93 -5.46 -26.45 -23.16
C GLY A 93 -6.17 -26.10 -21.84
N TRP A 94 -5.78 -25.00 -21.17
CA TRP A 94 -6.36 -24.60 -19.88
C TRP A 94 -7.90 -24.49 -19.92
N GLN A 95 -8.45 -23.84 -20.96
CA GLN A 95 -9.89 -23.63 -21.02
C GLN A 95 -10.67 -24.93 -21.21
N ALA A 96 -10.13 -25.90 -21.97
CA ALA A 96 -10.77 -27.20 -22.15
C ALA A 96 -10.82 -27.98 -20.82
N GLN A 97 -9.74 -27.91 -20.03
CA GLN A 97 -9.66 -28.49 -18.69
C GLN A 97 -10.63 -27.81 -17.70
N PHE A 98 -10.63 -26.48 -17.68
CA PHE A 98 -11.56 -25.68 -16.88
C PHE A 98 -13.03 -26.02 -17.22
N GLU A 99 -13.40 -26.04 -18.51
CA GLU A 99 -14.77 -26.37 -18.95
C GLU A 99 -15.16 -27.82 -18.64
N ALA A 100 -14.21 -28.76 -18.69
CA ALA A 100 -14.48 -30.15 -18.30
C ALA A 100 -14.79 -30.27 -16.80
N SER A 101 -14.01 -29.61 -15.94
CA SER A 101 -14.26 -29.58 -14.49
C SER A 101 -15.54 -28.81 -14.15
N LEU A 102 -15.78 -27.66 -14.81
CA LEU A 102 -16.97 -26.86 -14.59
C LEU A 102 -18.26 -27.61 -14.96
N ARG A 103 -18.26 -28.39 -16.05
CA ARG A 103 -19.41 -29.24 -16.41
C ARG A 103 -19.72 -30.27 -15.32
N ARG A 104 -18.70 -30.94 -14.77
CA ARG A 104 -18.86 -31.88 -13.66
C ARG A 104 -19.43 -31.22 -12.40
N LEU A 105 -18.98 -29.99 -12.11
CA LEU A 105 -19.56 -29.20 -11.03
C LEU A 105 -21.05 -28.91 -11.29
N GLU A 106 -21.39 -28.45 -12.50
CA GLU A 106 -22.75 -28.07 -12.89
C GLU A 106 -23.75 -29.26 -12.91
N GLU A 107 -23.27 -30.50 -13.04
CA GLU A 107 -24.10 -31.71 -12.85
C GLU A 107 -24.68 -31.81 -11.43
N HIS A 108 -24.00 -31.26 -10.43
CA HIS A 108 -24.37 -31.34 -9.01
C HIS A 108 -24.83 -29.98 -8.45
N TYR A 109 -24.22 -28.90 -8.93
CA TYR A 109 -24.39 -27.54 -8.44
C TYR A 109 -24.53 -26.56 -9.61
N PRO A 110 -25.65 -26.57 -10.35
CA PRO A 110 -25.85 -25.69 -11.51
C PRO A 110 -25.84 -24.19 -11.12
N ASP A 111 -26.30 -23.88 -9.91
CA ASP A 111 -26.36 -22.53 -9.32
C ASP A 111 -25.13 -22.21 -8.47
N TRP A 112 -23.94 -22.63 -8.90
CA TRP A 112 -22.70 -22.23 -8.25
C TRP A 112 -22.51 -20.70 -8.30
N GLY A 113 -21.89 -20.14 -7.26
CA GLY A 113 -21.67 -18.70 -7.12
C GLY A 113 -20.40 -18.25 -7.82
N MET A 114 -19.27 -18.76 -7.34
CA MET A 114 -17.93 -18.44 -7.87
C MET A 114 -17.05 -19.68 -7.85
N VAL A 115 -16.16 -19.80 -8.83
CA VAL A 115 -15.14 -20.85 -8.87
C VAL A 115 -13.73 -20.27 -8.96
N GLY A 116 -12.72 -21.03 -8.57
CA GLY A 116 -11.32 -20.62 -8.74
C GLY A 116 -10.36 -21.80 -8.79
N ALA A 117 -9.07 -21.52 -8.99
CA ALA A 117 -8.05 -22.57 -9.09
C ALA A 117 -7.55 -23.06 -7.74
N VAL A 118 -7.59 -22.20 -6.70
CA VAL A 118 -7.10 -22.48 -5.35
C VAL A 118 -7.98 -21.80 -4.32
N GLY A 119 -8.21 -22.49 -3.21
CA GLY A 119 -9.03 -22.00 -2.11
C GLY A 119 -8.73 -22.74 -0.81
N ARG A 120 -9.47 -22.40 0.25
CA ARG A 120 -9.40 -23.09 1.54
C ARG A 120 -10.76 -23.62 1.96
N ALA A 121 -10.78 -24.87 2.42
CA ALA A 121 -11.92 -25.46 3.11
C ALA A 121 -12.08 -24.89 4.53
N THR A 122 -13.20 -25.23 5.18
CA THR A 122 -13.56 -24.78 6.55
C THR A 122 -12.52 -25.15 7.59
N ASP A 123 -11.86 -26.30 7.45
CA ASP A 123 -10.79 -26.78 8.33
C ASP A 123 -9.44 -26.09 8.06
N GLY A 124 -9.37 -25.19 7.08
CA GLY A 124 -8.16 -24.49 6.66
C GLY A 124 -7.33 -25.24 5.60
N THR A 125 -7.73 -26.44 5.19
CA THR A 125 -7.05 -27.21 4.15
C THR A 125 -7.04 -26.44 2.84
N THR A 126 -5.86 -26.31 2.22
CA THR A 126 -5.74 -25.67 0.91
C THR A 126 -6.07 -26.69 -0.18
N LEU A 127 -7.05 -26.36 -1.02
CA LEU A 127 -7.55 -27.19 -2.10
C LEU A 127 -7.33 -26.49 -3.44
N GLY A 128 -7.07 -27.25 -4.50
CA GLY A 128 -6.96 -26.71 -5.86
C GLY A 128 -5.98 -27.43 -6.77
N HIS A 129 -5.73 -26.81 -7.92
CA HIS A 129 -4.67 -27.19 -8.85
C HIS A 129 -3.85 -25.96 -9.25
N TRP A 130 -2.59 -25.86 -8.80
CA TRP A 130 -1.76 -24.69 -9.03
C TRP A 130 -0.26 -24.96 -8.98
N SER A 131 0.50 -24.02 -9.53
CA SER A 131 1.93 -23.90 -9.31
C SER A 131 2.21 -22.53 -8.70
N ASP A 132 3.03 -22.48 -7.66
CA ASP A 132 3.49 -21.24 -6.99
C ASP A 132 5.00 -21.34 -6.73
N PRO A 133 5.77 -20.23 -6.79
CA PRO A 133 7.21 -20.27 -6.54
C PRO A 133 7.60 -20.75 -5.13
N ALA A 134 6.68 -20.83 -4.17
CA ALA A 134 6.93 -21.40 -2.86
C ALA A 134 7.16 -22.93 -2.88
N THR A 135 6.77 -23.64 -3.94
CA THR A 135 6.95 -25.08 -4.05
C THR A 135 7.58 -25.50 -5.38
N PRO A 136 8.52 -26.48 -5.40
CA PRO A 136 9.15 -26.94 -6.64
C PRO A 136 8.19 -27.60 -7.62
N GLU A 137 7.19 -28.33 -7.11
CA GLU A 137 6.22 -29.10 -7.88
C GLU A 137 4.84 -28.43 -7.87
N PRO A 138 4.05 -28.56 -8.96
CA PRO A 138 2.64 -28.17 -8.95
C PRO A 138 1.86 -29.05 -7.97
N ARG A 139 0.85 -28.46 -7.33
CA ARG A 139 -0.06 -29.17 -6.43
C ARG A 139 -1.38 -29.40 -7.12
N ASN A 140 -1.91 -30.62 -7.02
CA ASN A 140 -3.27 -30.97 -7.41
C ASN A 140 -3.90 -31.80 -6.28
N THR A 141 -4.86 -31.20 -5.57
CA THR A 141 -5.58 -31.86 -4.47
C THR A 141 -7.01 -32.27 -4.88
N LEU A 142 -7.36 -32.12 -6.16
CA LEU A 142 -8.73 -32.34 -6.66
C LEU A 142 -8.91 -33.70 -7.32
N ALA A 143 -7.85 -34.51 -7.44
CA ALA A 143 -7.97 -35.85 -8.00
C ALA A 143 -8.63 -36.79 -6.98
N PRO A 144 -9.69 -37.56 -7.34
CA PRO A 144 -10.27 -37.73 -8.69
C PRO A 144 -11.50 -36.84 -9.01
N ASP A 145 -12.04 -36.11 -8.03
CA ASP A 145 -13.36 -35.47 -8.06
C ASP A 145 -13.45 -34.22 -8.96
N ALA A 146 -12.31 -33.68 -9.38
CA ALA A 146 -12.14 -32.51 -10.24
C ALA A 146 -12.67 -31.17 -9.69
N PHE A 147 -13.41 -31.14 -8.57
CA PHE A 147 -13.82 -29.91 -7.87
C PHE A 147 -14.03 -30.16 -6.37
N ALA A 148 -14.03 -29.09 -5.56
CA ALA A 148 -14.34 -29.17 -4.13
C ALA A 148 -14.93 -27.84 -3.61
N GLU A 149 -15.86 -27.90 -2.65
CA GLU A 149 -16.43 -26.71 -2.00
C GLU A 149 -15.40 -26.05 -1.08
N VAL A 150 -15.40 -24.71 -1.03
CA VAL A 150 -14.44 -23.91 -0.24
C VAL A 150 -15.10 -22.72 0.45
N ASP A 151 -14.48 -22.29 1.55
CA ASP A 151 -14.88 -21.13 2.35
C ASP A 151 -14.13 -19.85 1.97
N SER A 152 -13.09 -19.97 1.15
CA SER A 152 -12.39 -18.84 0.56
C SER A 152 -11.68 -19.26 -0.73
N LEU A 153 -11.53 -18.32 -1.65
CA LEU A 153 -10.77 -18.49 -2.89
C LEU A 153 -9.59 -17.50 -2.90
N ASP A 154 -8.47 -17.93 -3.49
CA ASP A 154 -7.34 -17.03 -3.75
C ASP A 154 -7.62 -16.14 -4.96
N ASP A 155 -7.19 -14.89 -4.88
CA ASP A 155 -7.50 -13.84 -5.84
C ASP A 155 -6.82 -14.04 -7.21
N GLN A 156 -5.85 -14.96 -7.31
CA GLN A 156 -5.06 -15.17 -8.54
C GLN A 156 -5.92 -15.51 -9.77
N LEU A 157 -6.99 -16.29 -9.58
CA LEU A 157 -7.91 -16.70 -10.63
C LEU A 157 -9.26 -17.02 -9.99
N MET A 158 -10.24 -16.16 -10.26
CA MET A 158 -11.64 -16.35 -9.87
C MET A 158 -12.52 -16.23 -11.10
N VAL A 159 -13.50 -17.11 -11.25
CA VAL A 159 -14.48 -17.08 -12.33
C VAL A 159 -15.88 -16.97 -11.73
N LEU A 160 -16.63 -16.00 -12.20
CA LEU A 160 -18.00 -15.72 -11.75
C LEU A 160 -18.95 -15.62 -12.94
N ARG A 161 -20.24 -15.71 -12.66
CA ARG A 161 -21.29 -15.35 -13.64
C ARG A 161 -21.65 -13.89 -13.49
N ARG A 162 -21.59 -13.14 -14.58
CA ARG A 162 -22.03 -11.74 -14.63
C ARG A 162 -23.52 -11.62 -14.27
N SER A 163 -24.33 -12.58 -14.70
CA SER A 163 -25.76 -12.66 -14.40
C SER A 163 -26.09 -12.74 -12.91
N ASN A 164 -25.19 -13.26 -12.06
CA ASN A 164 -25.38 -13.29 -10.60
C ASN A 164 -25.36 -11.88 -9.97
N SER A 165 -24.85 -10.86 -10.68
CA SER A 165 -24.80 -9.46 -10.22
C SER A 165 -24.10 -9.24 -8.87
N ILE A 166 -23.16 -10.13 -8.54
CA ILE A 166 -22.29 -10.02 -7.36
C ILE A 166 -20.92 -9.57 -7.85
N HIS A 167 -20.39 -8.52 -7.22
CA HIS A 167 -19.16 -7.85 -7.65
C HIS A 167 -18.20 -7.66 -6.48
N PRO A 168 -16.89 -7.50 -6.75
CA PRO A 168 -15.93 -7.06 -5.75
C PRO A 168 -16.40 -5.76 -5.10
N ASP A 169 -16.20 -5.63 -3.80
CA ASP A 169 -16.50 -4.39 -3.09
C ASP A 169 -15.59 -3.25 -3.55
N PRO A 170 -16.12 -2.20 -4.20
CA PRO A 170 -15.31 -1.08 -4.65
C PRO A 170 -14.75 -0.24 -3.50
N ALA A 171 -15.32 -0.37 -2.29
CA ALA A 171 -14.85 0.33 -1.09
C ALA A 171 -13.80 -0.46 -0.29
N LEU A 172 -13.61 -1.76 -0.55
CA LEU A 172 -12.58 -2.57 0.11
C LEU A 172 -11.18 -1.99 -0.16
N PRO A 173 -10.48 -1.50 0.88
CA PRO A 173 -9.16 -0.88 0.75
C PRO A 173 -8.11 -1.82 0.18
N GLY A 174 -7.09 -1.24 -0.44
CA GLY A 174 -5.88 -1.95 -0.84
C GLY A 174 -6.12 -3.00 -1.94
N ILE A 175 -5.40 -4.11 -1.82
CA ILE A 175 -5.34 -5.20 -2.81
C ILE A 175 -5.57 -6.59 -2.20
N HIS A 176 -6.12 -6.65 -0.97
CA HIS A 176 -6.22 -7.87 -0.19
C HIS A 176 -7.68 -8.24 0.10
N ASN A 177 -7.94 -9.53 0.31
CA ASN A 177 -9.22 -10.10 0.73
C ASN A 177 -10.35 -9.98 -0.31
N ILE A 178 -10.04 -9.81 -1.60
CA ILE A 178 -11.09 -9.70 -2.63
C ILE A 178 -11.89 -11.00 -2.74
N GLY A 179 -11.19 -12.14 -2.86
CA GLY A 179 -11.76 -13.47 -2.99
C GLY A 179 -12.54 -13.90 -1.74
N PRO A 180 -11.96 -13.81 -0.52
CA PRO A 180 -12.71 -14.05 0.71
C PRO A 180 -13.98 -13.20 0.84
N ASP A 181 -13.93 -11.91 0.49
CA ASP A 181 -15.11 -11.03 0.52
C ASP A 181 -16.18 -11.48 -0.47
N LEU A 182 -15.78 -11.80 -1.70
CA LEU A 182 -16.67 -12.32 -2.72
C LEU A 182 -17.33 -13.64 -2.33
N VAL A 183 -16.59 -14.58 -1.73
CA VAL A 183 -17.16 -15.86 -1.29
C VAL A 183 -18.26 -15.64 -0.24
N ILE A 184 -18.07 -14.72 0.70
CA ILE A 184 -19.11 -14.37 1.68
C ILE A 184 -20.31 -13.73 0.98
N ALA A 185 -20.09 -12.78 0.07
CA ALA A 185 -21.17 -12.13 -0.67
C ALA A 185 -22.02 -13.13 -1.49
N HIS A 186 -21.40 -14.18 -2.05
CA HIS A 186 -22.10 -15.27 -2.72
C HIS A 186 -22.90 -16.13 -1.72
N ARG A 187 -22.31 -16.47 -0.57
CA ARG A 187 -22.99 -17.24 0.47
C ARG A 187 -24.24 -16.53 1.01
N GLU A 188 -24.18 -15.22 1.20
CA GLU A 188 -25.32 -14.39 1.61
C GLU A 188 -26.47 -14.42 0.59
N ARG A 189 -26.17 -14.74 -0.66
CA ARG A 189 -27.15 -14.95 -1.74
C ARG A 189 -27.56 -16.42 -1.90
N GLY A 190 -27.14 -17.30 -0.99
CA GLY A 190 -27.43 -18.74 -1.04
C GLY A 190 -26.57 -19.52 -2.05
N LEU A 191 -25.55 -18.89 -2.63
CA LEU A 191 -24.68 -19.48 -3.64
C LEU A 191 -23.40 -20.06 -2.99
N ARG A 192 -22.92 -21.17 -3.53
CA ARG A 192 -21.72 -21.86 -3.03
C ARG A 192 -20.50 -21.58 -3.90
N SER A 193 -19.32 -21.60 -3.29
CA SER A 193 -18.05 -21.37 -4.00
C SER A 193 -17.20 -22.62 -4.03
N PHE A 194 -16.50 -22.84 -5.14
CA PHE A 194 -15.76 -24.08 -5.38
C PHE A 194 -14.36 -23.80 -5.93
N VAL A 195 -13.41 -24.68 -5.61
CA VAL A 195 -12.26 -24.87 -6.47
C VAL A 195 -12.60 -25.87 -7.55
N VAL A 196 -12.18 -25.58 -8.77
CA VAL A 196 -12.31 -26.46 -9.95
C VAL A 196 -10.91 -26.76 -10.48
N ASP A 197 -10.76 -27.87 -11.19
CA ASP A 197 -9.51 -28.23 -11.83
C ASP A 197 -9.22 -27.28 -13.01
N ALA A 198 -8.59 -26.15 -12.68
CA ALA A 198 -8.23 -25.06 -13.56
C ALA A 198 -6.77 -24.64 -13.32
N PRO A 199 -5.78 -25.48 -13.71
CA PRO A 199 -4.38 -25.32 -13.31
C PRO A 199 -3.82 -23.95 -13.66
N SER A 200 -3.47 -23.17 -12.64
CA SER A 200 -2.88 -21.84 -12.80
C SER A 200 -1.40 -21.82 -12.42
N VAL A 201 -0.56 -21.16 -13.23
CA VAL A 201 0.84 -20.90 -12.90
C VAL A 201 0.97 -19.47 -12.39
N HIS A 202 1.06 -19.29 -11.08
CA HIS A 202 1.15 -17.97 -10.46
C HIS A 202 2.59 -17.52 -10.33
N LYS A 203 2.85 -16.26 -10.69
CA LYS A 203 4.19 -15.66 -10.74
C LYS A 203 5.11 -16.47 -11.65
N PHE A 204 4.77 -16.57 -12.94
CA PHE A 204 5.57 -17.35 -13.89
C PHE A 204 6.86 -16.61 -14.30
N ALA A 205 6.76 -15.34 -14.64
CA ALA A 205 7.89 -14.49 -15.01
C ALA A 205 7.80 -13.08 -14.41
N ASP A 206 8.95 -12.45 -14.20
CA ASP A 206 9.05 -11.08 -13.70
C ASP A 206 8.81 -10.03 -14.79
N GLY A 207 8.95 -8.75 -14.43
CA GLY A 207 8.75 -7.63 -15.35
C GLY A 207 9.79 -7.52 -16.47
N ALA A 208 10.89 -8.27 -16.40
CA ALA A 208 11.90 -8.38 -17.46
C ALA A 208 11.74 -9.67 -18.28
N GLY A 209 10.74 -10.50 -17.96
CA GLY A 209 10.49 -11.80 -18.60
C GLY A 209 11.38 -12.93 -18.08
N GLN A 210 12.12 -12.72 -17.00
CA GLN A 210 12.90 -13.78 -16.37
C GLN A 210 11.99 -14.70 -15.57
N ARG A 211 12.21 -16.01 -15.66
CA ARG A 211 11.39 -17.00 -14.96
C ARG A 211 11.55 -16.86 -13.45
N ILE A 212 10.43 -16.89 -12.74
CA ILE A 212 10.39 -16.93 -11.28
C ILE A 212 10.31 -18.38 -10.84
N THR A 213 11.42 -18.87 -10.28
CA THR A 213 11.60 -20.25 -9.84
C THR A 213 11.52 -20.40 -8.33
N SER A 214 11.77 -19.32 -7.58
CA SER A 214 11.72 -19.27 -6.13
C SER A 214 11.03 -17.98 -5.63
N PRO A 215 10.61 -17.91 -4.35
CA PRO A 215 10.04 -16.67 -3.80
C PRO A 215 11.01 -15.50 -3.85
N GLY A 216 12.32 -15.80 -3.78
CA GLY A 216 13.40 -14.83 -3.85
C GLY A 216 13.51 -14.13 -5.20
N ASP A 217 12.99 -14.73 -6.28
CA ASP A 217 13.03 -14.13 -7.62
C ASP A 217 11.95 -13.05 -7.77
N SER A 218 10.81 -13.20 -7.08
CA SER A 218 9.69 -12.28 -7.17
C SER A 218 9.87 -11.04 -6.27
N ARG A 219 9.97 -9.86 -6.89
CA ARG A 219 9.97 -8.59 -6.15
C ARG A 219 8.72 -8.42 -5.26
N LYS A 220 7.55 -8.79 -5.77
CA LYS A 220 6.26 -8.71 -5.04
C LYS A 220 6.27 -9.55 -3.77
N LEU A 221 6.94 -10.72 -3.78
CA LEU A 221 7.06 -11.57 -2.60
C LEU A 221 8.09 -11.03 -1.61
N ARG A 222 9.25 -10.55 -2.09
CA ARG A 222 10.30 -9.97 -1.23
C ARG A 222 9.83 -8.76 -0.40
N THR A 223 8.83 -8.01 -0.89
CA THR A 223 8.34 -6.80 -0.21
C THR A 223 7.20 -7.03 0.79
N ARG A 224 6.64 -8.24 0.88
CA ARG A 224 5.51 -8.55 1.80
C ARG A 224 5.86 -8.35 3.28
N GLY A 225 7.15 -8.37 3.63
CA GLY A 225 7.61 -8.09 4.99
C GLY A 225 7.72 -6.61 5.35
N SER A 226 7.55 -5.68 4.40
CA SER A 226 7.71 -4.25 4.67
C SER A 226 6.56 -3.68 5.50
N LEU A 227 6.86 -2.65 6.31
CA LEU A 227 5.86 -1.97 7.13
C LEU A 227 4.77 -1.29 6.29
N THR A 228 5.09 -0.84 5.08
CA THR A 228 4.11 -0.23 4.17
C THR A 228 3.12 -1.27 3.64
N TRP A 229 3.62 -2.47 3.30
CA TRP A 229 2.77 -3.58 2.86
C TRP A 229 1.88 -4.09 4.00
N GLN A 230 2.44 -4.26 5.19
CA GLN A 230 1.70 -4.67 6.38
C GLN A 230 0.57 -3.68 6.71
N ALA A 231 0.85 -2.37 6.63
CA ALA A 231 -0.18 -1.35 6.84
C ALA A 231 -1.32 -1.43 5.80
N GLU A 232 -1.03 -1.68 4.52
CA GLU A 232 -2.08 -1.86 3.49
C GLU A 232 -2.91 -3.12 3.76
N ALA A 233 -2.25 -4.23 4.13
CA ALA A 233 -2.91 -5.48 4.50
C ALA A 233 -3.80 -5.31 5.74
N ASP A 234 -3.33 -4.61 6.77
CA ASP A 234 -4.08 -4.33 8.00
C ASP A 234 -5.34 -3.49 7.71
N VAL A 235 -5.23 -2.44 6.87
CA VAL A 235 -6.39 -1.60 6.52
C VAL A 235 -7.42 -2.42 5.75
N SER A 236 -6.97 -3.27 4.82
CA SER A 236 -7.85 -4.17 4.06
C SER A 236 -8.53 -5.21 4.96
N ARG A 237 -7.79 -5.79 5.91
CA ARG A 237 -8.30 -6.75 6.90
C ARG A 237 -9.34 -6.10 7.82
N ALA A 238 -9.02 -4.91 8.35
CA ALA A 238 -9.92 -4.21 9.27
C ALA A 238 -11.25 -3.86 8.60
N TRP A 239 -11.23 -3.41 7.34
CA TRP A 239 -12.45 -3.19 6.55
C TRP A 239 -13.24 -4.49 6.37
N PHE A 240 -12.57 -5.55 5.93
CA PHE A 240 -13.19 -6.86 5.73
C PHE A 240 -13.88 -7.35 7.02
N ASP A 241 -13.20 -7.25 8.17
CA ASP A 241 -13.79 -7.64 9.45
C ASP A 241 -15.00 -6.77 9.80
N HIS A 242 -14.89 -5.44 9.64
CA HIS A 242 -15.98 -4.51 9.90
C HIS A 242 -17.23 -4.79 9.06
N LYS A 243 -17.06 -4.94 7.73
CA LYS A 243 -18.15 -5.19 6.79
C LYS A 243 -18.95 -6.43 7.18
N HIS A 244 -18.26 -7.48 7.63
CA HIS A 244 -18.85 -8.77 7.98
C HIS A 244 -19.18 -8.91 9.46
N GLY A 245 -19.29 -7.80 10.20
CA GLY A 245 -19.69 -7.78 11.61
C GLY A 245 -18.71 -8.47 12.56
N ARG A 246 -17.46 -8.69 12.13
CA ARG A 246 -16.39 -9.24 12.96
C ARG A 246 -15.75 -8.10 13.74
N ALA A 247 -15.37 -8.38 14.99
CA ALA A 247 -14.62 -7.41 15.76
C ALA A 247 -13.30 -7.08 15.01
N PRO A 248 -13.02 -5.81 14.69
CA PRO A 248 -11.80 -5.45 14.01
C PRO A 248 -10.62 -5.82 14.92
N VAL A 249 -9.67 -6.58 14.37
CA VAL A 249 -8.42 -6.88 15.08
C VAL A 249 -7.62 -5.58 15.18
N ARG A 250 -7.60 -4.96 16.37
CA ARG A 250 -6.73 -3.81 16.65
C ARG A 250 -5.37 -4.33 17.13
N PRO A 251 -4.26 -3.94 16.49
CA PRO A 251 -2.94 -4.19 17.07
C PRO A 251 -2.76 -3.25 18.27
N GLY A 252 -2.73 -3.80 19.49
CA GLY A 252 -2.52 -3.05 20.73
C GLY A 252 -3.56 -3.33 21.81
N PRO A 253 -3.35 -2.86 23.05
CA PRO A 253 -4.30 -3.06 24.13
C PRO A 253 -5.69 -2.52 23.77
N ALA A 254 -6.73 -3.27 24.15
CA ALA A 254 -8.13 -2.99 23.84
C ALA A 254 -8.68 -1.68 24.45
N ALA A 255 -7.84 -0.90 25.11
CA ALA A 255 -8.18 0.29 25.87
C ALA A 255 -7.27 1.46 25.48
N ALA A 256 -7.80 2.40 24.70
CA ALA A 256 -7.29 3.77 24.69
C ALA A 256 -8.46 4.75 24.46
N ASP A 257 -9.55 4.58 25.21
CA ASP A 257 -10.51 5.68 25.40
C ASP A 257 -9.83 6.83 26.18
N ALA A 258 -8.84 6.50 27.02
CA ALA A 258 -7.96 7.48 27.63
C ALA A 258 -7.06 8.13 26.58
N VAL A 259 -7.10 9.46 26.53
CA VAL A 259 -6.19 10.26 25.71
C VAL A 259 -4.83 10.27 26.39
N PRO A 260 -3.75 9.80 25.75
CA PRO A 260 -2.42 9.91 26.31
C PRO A 260 -2.05 11.37 26.57
N GLN A 261 -1.12 11.61 27.49
CA GLN A 261 -0.59 12.95 27.74
C GLN A 261 -0.10 13.61 26.43
N PRO A 262 -0.26 14.93 26.24
CA PRO A 262 0.01 15.55 24.95
C PRO A 262 1.48 15.40 24.51
N PRO A 263 1.77 14.92 23.29
CA PRO A 263 3.12 14.76 22.79
C PRO A 263 3.71 16.08 22.28
N VAL A 264 5.03 16.08 22.12
CA VAL A 264 5.75 16.96 21.20
C VAL A 264 5.92 16.24 19.85
N ILE A 265 5.29 16.76 18.80
CA ILE A 265 5.32 16.16 17.46
C ILE A 265 6.38 16.87 16.63
N LEU A 266 7.43 16.14 16.24
CA LEU A 266 8.52 16.66 15.43
C LEU A 266 8.19 16.46 13.95
N ILE A 267 7.98 17.56 13.24
CA ILE A 267 7.52 17.58 11.85
C ILE A 267 8.63 18.11 10.95
N GLY A 268 8.77 17.52 9.77
CA GLY A 268 9.53 18.10 8.68
C GLY A 268 9.52 17.20 7.47
N ARG A 269 9.88 17.74 6.31
CA ARG A 269 9.90 16.98 5.06
C ARG A 269 10.97 15.89 5.11
N GLY A 270 10.58 14.67 4.75
CA GLY A 270 11.51 13.56 4.62
C GLY A 270 12.66 13.88 3.66
N GLY A 271 13.90 13.77 4.14
CA GLY A 271 15.10 14.23 3.40
C GLY A 271 15.60 15.62 3.78
N GLY A 272 14.80 16.42 4.48
CA GLY A 272 15.10 17.78 4.93
C GLY A 272 16.10 17.89 6.10
N GLY A 273 16.65 16.79 6.59
CA GLY A 273 17.60 16.81 7.72
C GLY A 273 16.96 16.69 9.10
N THR A 274 15.69 16.31 9.17
CA THR A 274 14.89 16.13 10.40
C THR A 274 15.46 15.17 11.45
N ARG A 275 16.59 14.49 11.18
CA ARG A 275 17.32 13.74 12.22
C ARG A 275 17.86 14.71 13.29
N LEU A 276 18.29 15.91 12.88
CA LEU A 276 18.83 16.92 13.79
C LEU A 276 17.80 17.34 14.85
N VAL A 277 16.53 17.51 14.48
CA VAL A 277 15.48 17.83 15.46
C VAL A 277 15.20 16.67 16.42
N SER A 278 15.31 15.41 15.99
CA SER A 278 15.23 14.26 16.91
C SER A 278 16.36 14.27 17.94
N LEU A 279 17.59 14.59 17.52
CA LEU A 279 18.74 14.70 18.41
C LEU A 279 18.58 15.85 19.42
N MET A 280 18.16 17.03 18.96
CA MET A 280 17.91 18.15 19.88
C MET A 280 16.79 17.83 20.88
N ALA A 281 15.74 17.13 20.44
CA ALA A 281 14.67 16.72 21.34
C ALA A 281 15.18 15.74 22.42
N GLN A 282 16.04 14.78 22.04
CA GLN A 282 16.69 13.87 22.99
C GLN A 282 17.66 14.62 23.92
N ASP A 283 18.42 15.59 23.41
CA ASP A 283 19.28 16.46 24.21
C ASP A 283 18.46 17.32 25.20
N CYS A 284 17.16 17.54 24.96
CA CYS A 284 16.24 18.16 25.92
C CYS A 284 15.54 17.16 26.86
N GLY A 285 15.95 15.89 26.88
CA GLY A 285 15.35 14.84 27.73
C GLY A 285 13.98 14.34 27.25
N LEU A 286 13.61 14.57 25.99
CA LEU A 286 12.34 14.09 25.44
C LEU A 286 12.42 12.60 25.09
N PHE A 287 11.50 11.79 25.60
CA PHE A 287 11.33 10.42 25.12
C PHE A 287 10.70 10.43 23.72
N ILE A 288 11.39 9.90 22.72
CA ILE A 288 10.89 9.83 21.33
C ILE A 288 10.64 8.40 20.83
N GLY A 289 10.55 7.43 21.74
CA GLY A 289 10.43 6.00 21.44
C GLY A 289 11.63 5.20 21.96
N SER A 290 11.40 3.92 22.23
CA SER A 290 12.42 2.95 22.63
C SER A 290 13.13 2.37 21.39
N GLN A 291 12.48 2.41 20.23
CA GLN A 291 13.03 1.97 18.95
C GLN A 291 13.12 3.14 17.97
N VAL A 292 14.21 3.90 18.07
CA VAL A 292 14.49 5.02 17.18
C VAL A 292 15.48 4.60 16.10
N ASN A 293 15.12 4.77 14.82
CA ASN A 293 16.01 4.40 13.73
C ASN A 293 17.14 5.45 13.49
N ILE A 294 18.06 5.15 12.58
CA ILE A 294 19.18 6.06 12.23
C ILE A 294 18.73 7.43 11.67
N SER A 295 17.52 7.53 11.14
CA SER A 295 16.93 8.80 10.66
C SER A 295 16.20 9.57 11.76
N GLY A 296 16.21 9.06 12.99
CA GLY A 296 15.53 9.63 14.15
C GLY A 296 14.03 9.35 14.18
N ASP A 297 13.53 8.37 13.41
CA ASP A 297 12.09 8.04 13.37
C ASP A 297 11.71 7.10 14.51
N SER A 298 10.55 7.35 15.12
CA SER A 298 9.93 6.52 16.16
C SER A 298 9.26 5.30 15.52
N ILE A 299 9.91 4.14 15.55
CA ILE A 299 9.44 2.94 14.82
C ILE A 299 8.11 2.43 15.37
N GLU A 300 7.85 2.56 16.67
CA GLU A 300 6.60 2.13 17.30
C GLU A 300 5.36 2.85 16.74
N MET A 301 5.52 4.10 16.28
CA MET A 301 4.43 4.89 15.70
C MET A 301 4.19 4.59 14.20
N VAL A 302 5.17 3.97 13.52
CA VAL A 302 5.13 3.77 12.06
C VAL A 302 3.88 3.02 11.60
N PRO A 303 3.48 1.87 12.18
CA PRO A 303 2.32 1.14 11.70
C PRO A 303 1.03 1.96 11.74
N ALA A 304 0.76 2.68 12.84
CA ALA A 304 -0.45 3.49 12.99
C ALA A 304 -0.46 4.71 12.06
N ILE A 305 0.69 5.37 11.87
CA ILE A 305 0.81 6.48 10.93
C ILE A 305 0.59 6.00 9.50
N TYR A 306 1.18 4.87 9.09
CA TYR A 306 1.02 4.34 7.74
C TYR A 306 -0.42 3.92 7.46
N ARG A 307 -1.07 3.18 8.38
CA ARG A 307 -2.49 2.84 8.25
C ARG A 307 -3.36 4.09 8.15
N SER A 308 -3.08 5.11 8.94
CA SER A 308 -3.83 6.37 8.94
C SER A 308 -3.67 7.15 7.63
N VAL A 309 -2.47 7.20 7.06
CA VAL A 309 -2.22 7.79 5.73
C VAL A 309 -3.02 7.04 4.67
N LEU A 310 -3.00 5.70 4.69
CA LEU A 310 -3.73 4.88 3.71
C LEU A 310 -5.24 5.04 3.83
N ARG A 311 -5.80 5.05 5.05
CA ARG A 311 -7.22 5.35 5.28
C ARG A 311 -7.58 6.73 4.73
N LYS A 312 -6.83 7.76 5.10
CA LYS A 312 -7.12 9.14 4.68
C LYS A 312 -7.05 9.33 3.16
N LEU A 313 -6.06 8.75 2.49
CA LEU A 313 -5.79 9.04 1.08
C LEU A 313 -6.38 8.02 0.09
N LYS A 314 -6.59 6.76 0.50
CA LYS A 314 -7.07 5.69 -0.39
C LYS A 314 -8.44 5.14 -0.02
N SER A 315 -8.87 5.31 1.24
CA SER A 315 -10.13 4.74 1.75
C SER A 315 -10.91 5.76 2.58
N PRO A 316 -11.32 6.89 1.98
CA PRO A 316 -11.92 8.01 2.73
C PRO A 316 -13.39 7.75 3.12
N ASP A 317 -13.80 6.48 3.23
CA ASP A 317 -15.14 6.18 3.74
C ASP A 317 -15.25 6.58 5.23
N PRO A 318 -16.46 6.91 5.72
CA PRO A 318 -16.64 7.42 7.07
C PRO A 318 -16.11 6.48 8.16
N TRP A 319 -16.25 5.16 8.00
CA TRP A 319 -15.79 4.21 9.00
C TRP A 319 -14.27 4.16 9.04
N SER A 320 -13.59 3.99 7.91
CA SER A 320 -12.12 3.95 7.85
C SER A 320 -11.50 5.23 8.42
N VAL A 321 -12.04 6.40 8.05
CA VAL A 321 -11.59 7.69 8.59
C VAL A 321 -11.81 7.77 10.10
N SER A 322 -12.93 7.25 10.62
CA SER A 322 -13.20 7.23 12.07
C SER A 322 -12.18 6.40 12.87
N GLN A 323 -11.50 5.42 12.23
CA GLN A 323 -10.50 4.60 12.90
C GLN A 323 -9.13 5.28 13.08
N ILE A 324 -8.87 6.41 12.42
CA ILE A 324 -7.56 7.09 12.47
C ILE A 324 -7.20 7.53 13.91
N VAL A 325 -8.07 8.30 14.56
CA VAL A 325 -7.78 8.85 15.90
C VAL A 325 -7.58 7.74 16.96
N PRO A 326 -8.47 6.73 17.06
CA PRO A 326 -8.25 5.61 17.99
C PRO A 326 -6.96 4.85 17.74
N ASP A 327 -6.57 4.60 16.47
CA ASP A 327 -5.34 3.87 16.12
C ASP A 327 -4.09 4.65 16.54
N LEU A 328 -4.07 5.96 16.31
CA LEU A 328 -2.99 6.84 16.74
C LEU A 328 -2.83 6.85 18.27
N ARG A 329 -3.94 6.93 19.02
CA ARG A 329 -3.93 6.88 20.48
C ARG A 329 -3.46 5.53 21.01
N ALA A 330 -3.94 4.43 20.43
CA ALA A 330 -3.55 3.09 20.83
C ALA A 330 -2.05 2.84 20.63
N ALA A 331 -1.48 3.27 19.50
CA ALA A 331 -0.04 3.15 19.26
C ALA A 331 0.79 3.98 20.25
N ALA A 332 0.38 5.22 20.53
CA ALA A 332 1.02 6.05 21.53
C ALA A 332 0.94 5.44 22.94
N ALA A 333 -0.24 4.97 23.36
CA ALA A 333 -0.44 4.32 24.65
C ALA A 333 0.45 3.08 24.80
N ALA A 334 0.50 2.22 23.77
CA ALA A 334 1.37 1.04 23.77
C ALA A 334 2.86 1.40 23.85
N MET A 335 3.30 2.44 23.12
CA MET A 335 4.67 2.93 23.16
C MET A 335 5.05 3.45 24.55
N LEU A 336 4.15 4.21 25.20
CA LEU A 336 4.39 4.78 26.52
C LEU A 336 4.35 3.72 27.62
N ASP A 337 3.38 2.81 27.59
CA ASP A 337 3.25 1.73 28.57
C ASP A 337 4.49 0.83 28.56
N ALA A 338 4.96 0.44 27.36
CA ALA A 338 6.18 -0.36 27.20
C ALA A 338 7.45 0.35 27.71
N ALA A 339 7.43 1.68 27.81
CA ALA A 339 8.53 2.50 28.30
C ALA A 339 8.35 2.96 29.78
N GLY A 340 7.31 2.50 30.47
CA GLY A 340 7.04 2.87 31.86
C GLY A 340 6.42 4.26 32.05
N GLY A 341 5.68 4.76 31.05
CA GLY A 341 4.96 6.03 31.10
C GLY A 341 5.86 7.27 31.09
N PRO A 342 6.84 7.40 30.18
CA PRO A 342 7.79 8.51 30.18
C PRO A 342 7.09 9.84 29.91
N ASP A 343 7.49 10.88 30.64
CA ASP A 343 7.02 12.26 30.49
C ASP A 343 8.20 13.23 30.65
N PRO A 344 8.44 14.16 29.71
CA PRO A 344 7.71 14.39 28.47
C PRO A 344 8.07 13.39 27.37
N TRP A 345 7.14 13.25 26.43
CA TRP A 345 7.32 12.39 25.28
C TRP A 345 6.93 13.09 23.98
N GLY A 346 7.37 12.50 22.88
CA GLY A 346 7.05 12.90 21.55
C GLY A 346 7.33 11.79 20.55
N PHE A 347 7.24 12.13 19.28
CA PHE A 347 7.68 11.24 18.23
C PHE A 347 8.02 12.02 16.97
N LYS A 348 8.79 11.40 16.11
CA LYS A 348 9.17 11.93 14.81
C LYS A 348 8.90 10.90 13.74
N LEU A 349 8.19 11.34 12.70
CA LEU A 349 8.01 10.57 11.46
C LEU A 349 7.61 11.54 10.33
N PRO A 350 8.31 11.58 9.18
CA PRO A 350 7.99 12.52 8.10
C PRO A 350 6.56 12.41 7.58
N GLU A 351 5.98 11.21 7.57
CA GLU A 351 4.61 10.93 7.13
C GLU A 351 3.55 11.62 8.00
N SER A 352 3.88 12.03 9.23
CA SER A 352 2.99 12.79 10.12
C SER A 352 2.50 14.10 9.51
N ALA A 353 3.26 14.69 8.57
CA ALA A 353 2.84 15.89 7.84
C ALA A 353 1.50 15.70 7.08
N LEU A 354 1.14 14.45 6.74
CA LEU A 354 -0.11 14.12 6.07
C LEU A 354 -1.31 14.02 7.02
N LEU A 355 -1.07 14.04 8.33
CA LEU A 355 -2.04 13.70 9.38
C LEU A 355 -2.16 14.77 10.46
N LEU A 356 -1.67 15.99 10.24
CA LEU A 356 -1.60 17.01 11.30
C LEU A 356 -2.96 17.32 11.96
N PRO A 357 -4.07 17.50 11.21
CA PRO A 357 -5.39 17.68 11.83
C PRO A 357 -5.88 16.44 12.59
N GLU A 358 -5.54 15.24 12.14
CA GLU A 358 -5.86 13.98 12.83
C GLU A 358 -5.05 13.84 14.12
N LEU A 359 -3.78 14.24 14.10
CA LEU A 359 -2.87 14.21 15.24
C LEU A 359 -3.28 15.21 16.32
N ASP A 360 -3.68 16.43 15.96
CA ASP A 360 -4.20 17.42 16.92
C ASP A 360 -5.51 16.96 17.58
N ARG A 361 -6.39 16.28 16.83
CA ARG A 361 -7.59 15.64 17.38
C ARG A 361 -7.27 14.44 18.26
N ALA A 362 -6.27 13.65 17.87
CA ALA A 362 -5.83 12.49 18.66
C ALA A 362 -5.22 12.93 19.98
N PHE A 363 -4.46 14.02 19.99
CA PHE A 363 -3.75 14.53 21.15
C PHE A 363 -3.98 16.04 21.34
N PRO A 364 -5.14 16.44 21.89
CA PRO A 364 -5.42 17.84 22.20
C PRO A 364 -4.32 18.42 23.11
N GLY A 365 -3.80 19.59 22.74
CA GLY A 365 -2.69 20.22 23.46
C GLY A 365 -1.29 19.77 23.02
N ALA A 366 -1.17 18.92 21.99
CA ALA A 366 0.13 18.59 21.41
C ALA A 366 0.88 19.86 21.00
N ARG A 367 2.20 19.82 21.18
CA ARG A 367 3.15 20.85 20.74
C ARG A 367 3.81 20.40 19.44
N PHE A 368 4.03 21.32 18.51
CA PHE A 368 4.52 21.03 17.17
C PHE A 368 5.87 21.72 16.93
N VAL A 369 6.90 20.93 16.62
CA VAL A 369 8.22 21.45 16.25
C VAL A 369 8.40 21.25 14.76
N HIS A 370 8.29 22.32 13.98
CA HIS A 370 8.51 22.29 12.53
C HIS A 370 9.98 22.53 12.22
N PHE A 371 10.66 21.49 11.79
CA PHE A 371 12.04 21.57 11.32
C PHE A 371 12.07 21.86 9.82
N ARG A 372 12.38 23.10 9.47
CA ARG A 372 12.27 23.63 8.11
C ARG A 372 13.62 23.60 7.40
N ARG A 373 13.62 23.14 6.15
CA ARG A 373 14.71 23.31 5.19
C ARG A 373 14.14 23.84 3.89
N SER A 374 14.95 24.54 3.09
CA SER A 374 14.51 24.94 1.75
C SER A 374 13.97 23.74 0.96
N ASN A 375 12.89 23.96 0.19
CA ASN A 375 12.28 22.92 -0.62
C ASN A 375 13.25 22.42 -1.70
N GLU A 376 14.01 23.33 -2.34
CA GLU A 376 15.01 22.97 -3.36
C GLU A 376 16.10 22.07 -2.79
N SER A 377 16.75 22.45 -1.68
CA SER A 377 17.81 21.63 -1.08
C SER A 377 17.27 20.30 -0.56
N THR A 378 15.99 20.22 -0.18
CA THR A 378 15.34 18.96 0.20
C THR A 378 15.12 18.04 -1.01
N VAL A 379 14.61 18.61 -2.11
CA VAL A 379 14.24 17.87 -3.33
C VAL A 379 15.47 17.39 -4.10
N PHE A 380 16.52 18.20 -4.23
CA PHE A 380 17.72 17.86 -5.01
C PHE A 380 18.67 16.89 -4.31
N ARG A 381 18.46 16.61 -3.02
CA ARG A 381 19.37 15.78 -2.23
C ARG A 381 19.10 14.29 -2.37
N ARG A 382 17.86 13.85 -2.14
CA ARG A 382 17.48 12.43 -2.19
C ARG A 382 15.97 12.25 -2.27
N THR A 383 15.55 11.17 -2.92
CA THR A 383 14.14 10.76 -2.95
C THR A 383 13.69 10.22 -1.59
N HIS A 384 12.51 10.62 -1.13
CA HIS A 384 11.84 10.05 0.04
C HIS A 384 10.85 8.95 -0.33
N MET A 385 10.49 8.04 0.59
CA MET A 385 9.57 6.93 0.26
C MET A 385 8.20 7.42 -0.21
N THR A 386 7.70 8.54 0.33
CA THR A 386 6.47 9.21 -0.11
C THR A 386 6.52 9.73 -1.55
N ALA A 387 7.67 9.65 -2.24
CA ALA A 387 7.82 10.01 -3.65
C ALA A 387 8.08 8.80 -4.57
N ARG A 388 8.18 7.59 -4.02
CA ARG A 388 8.54 6.37 -4.77
C ARG A 388 7.36 5.44 -4.94
N LEU A 389 7.19 4.88 -6.13
CA LEU A 389 6.08 3.96 -6.43
C LEU A 389 6.38 2.49 -6.05
N ASP A 390 7.52 2.24 -5.42
CA ASP A 390 7.96 0.92 -4.98
C ASP A 390 7.39 0.48 -3.62
N ASN A 391 6.68 1.37 -2.93
CA ASN A 391 6.03 1.14 -1.65
C ASN A 391 4.60 1.72 -1.63
N GLU A 392 3.78 1.23 -0.71
CA GLU A 392 2.34 1.50 -0.63
C GLU A 392 2.04 2.96 -0.26
N ILE A 393 2.87 3.56 0.60
CA ILE A 393 2.72 4.97 1.02
C ILE A 393 2.97 5.91 -0.15
N GLY A 394 4.01 5.69 -0.95
CA GLY A 394 4.28 6.48 -2.15
C GLY A 394 3.17 6.32 -3.20
N ARG A 395 2.58 5.13 -3.37
CA ARG A 395 1.42 4.92 -4.26
C ARG A 395 0.15 5.64 -3.80
N ALA A 396 0.03 5.97 -2.51
CA ALA A 396 -1.05 6.81 -2.00
C ALA A 396 -0.74 8.32 -2.11
N THR A 397 0.49 8.70 -1.77
CA THR A 397 0.89 10.11 -1.61
C THR A 397 1.25 10.81 -2.92
N VAL A 398 1.81 10.10 -3.91
CA VAL A 398 2.14 10.68 -5.22
C VAL A 398 0.88 11.12 -5.98
N PRO A 399 -0.18 10.29 -6.12
CA PRO A 399 -1.42 10.75 -6.75
C PRO A 399 -2.04 11.96 -6.05
N ALA A 400 -2.10 11.94 -4.72
CA ALA A 400 -2.62 13.08 -3.94
C ALA A 400 -1.81 14.37 -4.18
N ALA A 401 -0.49 14.26 -4.25
CA ALA A 401 0.37 15.40 -4.56
C ALA A 401 0.19 15.92 -5.99
N TYR A 402 -0.02 15.03 -6.96
CA TYR A 402 -0.27 15.40 -8.35
C TYR A 402 -1.60 16.13 -8.50
N ASP A 403 -2.65 15.64 -7.84
CA ASP A 403 -3.95 16.31 -7.81
C ASP A 403 -3.85 17.69 -7.15
N HIS A 404 -3.12 17.79 -6.03
CA HIS A 404 -2.88 19.05 -5.32
C HIS A 404 -2.25 20.13 -6.20
N ILE A 405 -1.26 19.76 -7.01
CA ILE A 405 -0.58 20.70 -7.93
C ILE A 405 -1.28 20.82 -9.30
N GLY A 406 -2.42 20.16 -9.50
CA GLY A 406 -3.15 20.17 -10.78
C GLY A 406 -2.43 19.43 -11.92
N ARG A 407 -1.51 18.52 -11.61
CA ARG A 407 -0.76 17.73 -12.61
C ARG A 407 -1.48 16.42 -12.88
N ARG A 408 -1.66 16.07 -14.16
CA ARG A 408 -2.38 14.84 -14.56
C ARG A 408 -1.71 13.59 -14.00
N ARG A 409 -2.47 12.72 -13.32
CA ARG A 409 -1.98 11.43 -12.78
C ARG A 409 -1.33 10.52 -13.82
N ALA A 410 -1.72 10.60 -15.10
CA ALA A 410 -1.10 9.82 -16.17
C ALA A 410 0.41 10.07 -16.32
N LEU A 411 0.89 11.27 -15.94
CA LEU A 411 2.30 11.64 -16.00
C LEU A 411 3.14 10.99 -14.88
N ILE A 412 2.52 10.48 -13.81
CA ILE A 412 3.22 9.81 -12.70
C ILE A 412 4.11 8.66 -13.18
N LEU A 413 3.70 7.96 -14.24
CA LEU A 413 4.41 6.81 -14.80
C LEU A 413 5.61 7.19 -15.67
N THR A 414 5.64 8.42 -16.19
CA THR A 414 6.70 8.92 -17.09
C THR A 414 7.62 9.91 -16.42
N ASP A 415 7.12 10.65 -15.42
CA ASP A 415 7.89 11.62 -14.68
C ASP A 415 9.00 10.93 -13.87
N GLY A 416 10.16 11.60 -13.76
CA GLY A 416 11.28 11.13 -12.96
C GLY A 416 11.01 11.17 -11.45
N ASP A 417 11.88 10.51 -10.68
CA ASP A 417 11.85 10.55 -9.21
C ASP A 417 11.93 11.99 -8.69
N LEU A 418 12.72 12.85 -9.34
CA LEU A 418 12.88 14.24 -8.96
C LEU A 418 11.55 15.02 -9.03
N VAL A 419 10.80 14.83 -10.11
CA VAL A 419 9.50 15.50 -10.33
C VAL A 419 8.47 15.03 -9.31
N ARG A 420 8.40 13.71 -9.03
CA ARG A 420 7.56 13.18 -7.94
C ARG A 420 7.98 13.72 -6.56
N MET A 421 9.28 13.85 -6.33
CA MET A 421 9.82 14.41 -5.09
C MET A 421 9.45 15.89 -4.94
N ALA A 422 9.49 16.67 -6.01
CA ALA A 422 9.04 18.06 -6.03
C ALA A 422 7.53 18.18 -5.73
N ALA A 423 6.69 17.39 -6.41
CA ALA A 423 5.24 17.40 -6.19
C ALA A 423 4.88 17.04 -4.74
N THR A 424 5.44 15.96 -4.21
CA THR A 424 5.16 15.50 -2.84
C THR A 424 5.73 16.44 -1.78
N THR A 425 6.86 17.10 -2.06
CA THR A 425 7.40 18.15 -1.19
C THR A 425 6.50 19.36 -1.17
N ARG A 426 6.07 19.86 -2.33
CA ARG A 426 5.14 20.99 -2.42
C ARG A 426 3.86 20.72 -1.62
N HIS A 427 3.22 19.58 -1.88
CA HIS A 427 1.99 19.19 -1.19
C HIS A 427 2.17 19.10 0.34
N GLN A 428 3.22 18.44 0.82
CA GLN A 428 3.42 18.28 2.27
C GLN A 428 3.82 19.58 2.96
N THR A 429 4.63 20.44 2.33
CA THR A 429 4.97 21.75 2.88
C THR A 429 3.72 22.64 2.95
N ASP A 430 2.89 22.66 1.91
CA ASP A 430 1.61 23.37 1.94
C ASP A 430 0.70 22.87 3.08
N LEU A 431 0.59 21.55 3.28
CA LEU A 431 -0.18 20.98 4.40
C LEU A 431 0.36 21.40 5.78
N ILE A 432 1.69 21.45 5.94
CA ILE A 432 2.33 21.88 7.18
C ILE A 432 2.04 23.35 7.43
N ASP A 433 2.25 24.21 6.42
CA ASP A 433 2.07 25.66 6.53
C ASP A 433 0.60 26.00 6.82
N ASP A 434 -0.33 25.40 6.08
CA ASP A 434 -1.77 25.59 6.26
C ASP A 434 -2.20 25.19 7.68
N PHE A 435 -1.80 23.99 8.14
CA PHE A 435 -2.15 23.53 9.49
C PHE A 435 -1.54 24.44 10.56
N LEU A 436 -0.24 24.68 10.49
CA LEU A 436 0.46 25.45 11.50
C LEU A 436 -0.08 26.87 11.57
N SER A 437 -0.50 27.49 10.46
CA SER A 437 -1.08 28.84 10.44
C SER A 437 -2.24 29.04 11.43
N ALA A 438 -2.98 27.98 11.74
CA ALA A 438 -4.09 27.98 12.69
C ALA A 438 -3.70 27.52 14.11
N VAL A 439 -2.48 27.02 14.32
CA VAL A 439 -1.98 26.58 15.62
C VAL A 439 -1.40 27.79 16.38
N PRO A 440 -1.79 28.00 17.66
CA PRO A 440 -1.24 29.08 18.48
C PRO A 440 0.28 28.97 18.67
N ASP A 441 0.99 30.10 18.76
CA ASP A 441 2.45 30.14 18.95
C ASP A 441 2.92 29.44 20.24
N THR A 442 2.06 29.32 21.25
CA THR A 442 2.34 28.55 22.47
C THR A 442 2.43 27.04 22.22
N ARG A 443 1.87 26.55 21.10
CA ARG A 443 1.89 25.13 20.72
C ARG A 443 2.72 24.86 19.48
N ARG A 444 3.40 25.85 18.89
CA ARG A 444 4.26 25.63 17.71
C ARG A 444 5.58 26.39 17.79
N ILE A 445 6.61 25.79 17.21
CA ILE A 445 7.87 26.49 16.92
C ILE A 445 8.41 26.03 15.58
N GLN A 446 8.99 26.95 14.81
CA GLN A 446 9.80 26.63 13.64
C GLN A 446 11.28 26.65 14.03
N ILE A 447 12.05 25.63 13.65
CA ILE A 447 13.50 25.60 13.76
C ILE A 447 14.06 25.39 12.35
N ASP A 448 14.99 26.23 11.93
CA ASP A 448 15.53 26.23 10.57
C ASP A 448 16.81 25.41 10.47
N PHE A 449 16.92 24.59 9.41
CA PHE A 449 18.04 23.69 9.18
C PHE A 449 19.35 24.45 9.03
N ASP A 450 19.36 25.52 8.24
CA ASP A 450 20.58 26.29 7.96
C ASP A 450 21.07 27.03 9.23
N GLU A 451 20.14 27.55 10.05
CA GLU A 451 20.44 28.12 11.37
C GLU A 451 20.99 27.07 12.32
N THR A 452 20.42 25.85 12.31
CA THR A 452 20.88 24.73 13.14
C THR A 452 22.29 24.28 12.76
N VAL A 453 22.62 24.28 11.47
CA VAL A 453 23.97 23.94 10.99
C VAL A 453 24.99 25.03 11.36
N ALA A 454 24.58 26.31 11.29
CA ALA A 454 25.45 27.43 11.62
C ALA A 454 25.68 27.60 13.13
N ALA A 455 24.64 27.37 13.94
CA ALA A 455 24.65 27.58 15.38
C ALA A 455 23.78 26.51 16.10
N PRO A 456 24.27 25.26 16.22
CA PRO A 456 23.50 24.16 16.82
C PRO A 456 23.11 24.42 18.27
N GLU A 457 23.97 25.03 19.08
CA GLU A 457 23.67 25.35 20.49
C GLU A 457 22.55 26.38 20.62
N ALA A 458 22.50 27.36 19.71
CA ALA A 458 21.46 28.38 19.72
C ALA A 458 20.08 27.77 19.36
N SER A 459 20.07 26.86 18.40
CA SER A 459 18.86 26.12 18.01
C SER A 459 18.38 25.19 19.12
N LEU A 460 19.31 24.48 19.79
CA LEU A 460 19.02 23.66 20.96
C LEU A 460 18.45 24.50 22.10
N ALA A 461 19.07 25.63 22.45
CA ALA A 461 18.58 26.53 23.50
C ALA A 461 17.18 27.10 23.19
N ARG A 462 16.89 27.37 21.91
CA ARG A 462 15.57 27.82 21.45
C ARG A 462 14.52 26.73 21.60
N LEU A 463 14.84 25.48 21.24
CA LEU A 463 13.95 24.34 21.45
C LEU A 463 13.74 24.06 22.95
N ALA A 464 14.81 24.04 23.75
CA ALA A 464 14.76 23.82 25.19
C ALA A 464 13.80 24.82 25.87
N ARG A 465 13.90 26.11 25.51
CA ARG A 465 12.99 27.16 26.00
C ARG A 465 11.53 26.90 25.62
N PHE A 466 11.26 26.49 24.38
CA PHE A 466 9.90 26.16 23.94
C PHE A 466 9.32 24.92 24.64
N LEU A 467 10.20 24.00 25.05
CA LEU A 467 9.81 22.80 25.80
C LEU A 467 9.69 23.05 27.30
N ASP A 468 10.04 24.25 27.79
CA ASP A 468 10.15 24.62 29.20
C ASP A 468 11.14 23.71 29.95
N ARG A 469 12.30 23.45 29.32
CA ARG A 469 13.35 22.57 29.84
C ARG A 469 14.76 23.15 29.66
N GLU A 470 15.71 22.57 30.37
CA GLU A 470 17.13 22.73 30.08
C GLU A 470 17.62 21.61 29.16
N ALA A 471 18.67 21.86 28.39
CA ALA A 471 19.33 20.82 27.62
C ALA A 471 20.19 19.95 28.55
N GLU A 472 19.88 18.67 28.60
CA GLU A 472 20.59 17.63 29.35
C GLU A 472 21.79 17.07 28.56
N GLY A 473 21.74 17.20 27.23
CA GLY A 473 22.77 16.72 26.30
C GLY A 473 23.25 17.78 25.31
N ARG A 474 24.25 17.41 24.51
CA ARG A 474 24.84 18.24 23.43
C ARG A 474 25.16 17.42 22.18
N THR A 475 24.50 16.27 21.99
CA THR A 475 24.71 15.36 20.85
C THR A 475 24.55 16.07 19.51
N ILE A 476 23.68 17.08 19.43
CA ILE A 476 23.49 17.87 18.22
C ILE A 476 24.78 18.55 17.74
N THR A 477 25.61 19.06 18.65
CA THR A 477 26.85 19.78 18.29
C THR A 477 27.82 18.86 17.55
N ASP A 478 27.93 17.61 17.98
CA ASP A 478 28.81 16.61 17.35
C ASP A 478 28.20 16.03 16.05
N ALA A 479 26.88 16.10 15.89
CA ALA A 479 26.17 15.50 14.77
C ALA A 479 26.04 16.42 13.54
N VAL A 480 26.29 17.72 13.68
CA VAL A 480 26.25 18.67 12.57
C VAL A 480 27.48 18.49 11.68
N ASP A 481 27.23 18.21 10.40
CA ASP A 481 28.25 18.10 9.37
C ASP A 481 28.02 19.18 8.31
N GLN A 482 28.85 20.23 8.36
CA GLN A 482 28.76 21.38 7.45
C GLN A 482 29.04 20.99 5.98
N GLY A 483 29.96 20.06 5.74
CA GLY A 483 30.28 19.58 4.38
C GLY A 483 29.12 18.81 3.76
N ARG A 484 28.41 18.00 4.56
CA ARG A 484 27.21 17.28 4.14
C ARG A 484 25.98 18.19 4.00
N ALA A 485 25.98 19.35 4.65
CA ALA A 485 24.91 20.34 4.53
C ALA A 485 24.94 21.08 3.17
N ALA A 486 26.14 21.39 2.66
CA ALA A 486 26.40 22.23 1.48
C ALA A 486 26.18 21.57 0.09
N SER A 487 25.38 20.50 0.00
CA SER A 487 25.18 19.77 -1.27
C SER A 487 24.15 20.48 -2.17
N ASP A 488 24.65 21.33 -3.07
CA ASP A 488 23.83 22.22 -3.92
C ASP A 488 23.85 21.89 -5.43
N THR A 489 24.44 20.76 -5.86
CA THR A 489 24.41 20.38 -7.29
C THR A 489 23.43 19.26 -7.55
N PRO A 490 22.31 19.52 -8.26
CA PRO A 490 21.38 18.47 -8.66
C PRO A 490 22.09 17.49 -9.59
N GLN A 491 22.15 16.21 -9.22
CA GLN A 491 22.62 15.13 -10.11
C GLN A 491 21.49 14.64 -11.02
N PHE A 492 20.78 15.58 -11.65
CA PHE A 492 19.56 15.29 -12.42
C PHE A 492 19.58 16.02 -13.77
N PRO A 493 18.86 15.52 -14.79
CA PRO A 493 18.76 16.20 -16.08
C PRO A 493 18.17 17.62 -15.94
N ASP A 494 18.69 18.58 -16.71
CA ASP A 494 18.29 19.99 -16.64
C ASP A 494 16.78 20.21 -16.84
N ALA A 495 16.14 19.40 -17.69
CA ALA A 495 14.71 19.43 -17.91
C ALA A 495 13.92 19.07 -16.63
N ASP A 496 14.35 18.03 -15.91
CA ASP A 496 13.72 17.61 -14.65
C ASP A 496 13.96 18.64 -13.54
N VAL A 497 15.15 19.25 -13.49
CA VAL A 497 15.48 20.34 -12.54
C VAL A 497 14.59 21.55 -12.79
N THR A 498 14.44 21.97 -14.05
CA THR A 498 13.59 23.10 -14.44
C THR A 498 12.13 22.83 -14.08
N LEU A 499 11.62 21.65 -14.41
CA LEU A 499 10.26 21.25 -14.06
C LEU A 499 10.06 21.17 -12.54
N ALA A 500 11.00 20.57 -11.80
CA ALA A 500 10.94 20.50 -10.34
C ALA A 500 10.87 21.89 -9.70
N ARG A 501 11.70 22.84 -10.14
CA ARG A 501 11.64 24.24 -9.67
C ARG A 501 10.29 24.88 -9.97
N SER A 502 9.76 24.68 -11.17
CA SER A 502 8.43 25.21 -11.54
C SER A 502 7.31 24.65 -10.67
N ILE A 503 7.39 23.38 -10.25
CA ILE A 503 6.42 22.77 -9.33
C ILE A 503 6.54 23.36 -7.92
N LEU A 504 7.76 23.64 -7.47
CA LEU A 504 8.00 24.17 -6.12
C LEU A 504 7.54 25.63 -5.97
N THR A 505 7.72 26.45 -7.01
CA THR A 505 7.47 27.91 -6.96
C THR A 505 6.21 28.35 -7.74
N GLY A 506 5.69 27.48 -8.61
CA GLY A 506 4.56 27.81 -9.47
C GLY A 506 3.25 27.98 -8.70
N PRO A 507 2.27 28.69 -9.30
CA PRO A 507 0.94 28.85 -8.73
C PRO A 507 0.22 27.50 -8.68
N LEU A 508 -0.50 27.24 -7.60
CA LEU A 508 -1.43 26.11 -7.54
C LEU A 508 -2.58 26.36 -8.52
N HIS A 509 -2.68 25.55 -9.55
CA HIS A 509 -3.85 25.53 -10.41
C HIS A 509 -4.97 24.82 -9.64
N LYS A 510 -5.84 25.58 -8.98
CA LYS A 510 -7.07 25.05 -8.38
C LYS A 510 -7.91 24.43 -9.50
N THR A 511 -7.76 23.13 -9.73
CA THR A 511 -8.73 22.39 -10.52
C THR A 511 -9.96 22.22 -9.63
N GLY A 512 -11.05 22.92 -9.96
CA GLY A 512 -12.30 22.81 -9.22
C GLY A 512 -12.81 21.38 -9.31
N HIS A 513 -12.59 20.59 -8.26
CA HIS A 513 -13.39 19.39 -7.99
C HIS A 513 -13.96 19.56 -6.59
N SER A 514 -15.23 19.94 -6.53
CA SER A 514 -16.05 19.73 -5.35
C SER A 514 -16.08 18.22 -5.07
N ARG A 515 -15.74 17.87 -3.83
CA ARG A 515 -16.10 16.69 -3.04
C ARG A 515 -16.53 15.42 -3.77
#